data_AF-A0A2N9MVU8-F1
#
_entry.id   AF-A0A2N9MVU8-F1
#
_cell.length_a   1.000
_cell.length_b   1.000
_cell.length_c   1.000
_cell.angle_alpha   90.00
_cell.angle_beta   90.00
_cell.angle_gamma   90.00
#
_symmetry.space_group_name_H-M   'P 1'
#
loop_
_entity.id
_entity.type
_entity.pdbx_description
1 polymer ?
#
loop_
_entity_poly.entity_id
_entity_poly.type
_entity_poly.pdbx_seq_one_letter_code
_entity_poly.pdbx_strand_id
1 'polypeptide(L)'
;MTFAEFYYAVRGRKPFPWQERLATAALAGKWPPIGMPTAAGKTAVIDIAVYALAKRAPNAARRIFFVVDRRVIVDEAAENAVKLAECLENAAPDSELGKLAQSLKDLGGSRPLETAVLRGGIPRDNSWADSPLQPVVICSTVDQVGSSLLFRAYGASEYGRSIRAGLAAYDSLIILDEAHTSRAFAETLGAINKYRGWADLPLELPFTVVEMSATPRGDAIRETPEDLENEVLKRRWQASKRAKLVEVEPHKNEEAKKGGLTGLVGGLVKEARALRDERGARVVGVIANRVRTARRVHESLIADAGCQAILLTGRSRPYDRDAIWMEWKPAIGLGGKRDPEKTVFVVATQCIEVGANLDFDGLVTEVASMDALEQRFGRLDRDGKHGPTHAAIVAQEDQVAKKYEDALYGAAMAATWGWLNAHPTKVVREEIVPAEGKKKAKTRKVKEEFVEMGVLALRGALAGTEDRAALVMPARKAPVLMPAHVDLLSQTSPEPAVNPDASVYLHGPEAGAPDVQVVWRADLGEDTTGWLGMVAMCPPSAAEALAVPIGALRCWLAEEEGGGDVCDIEGEADQPVRTKGDMRPVLQWRGVEDSKVAASVKPE
;
A
#
# COMPACT_ATOMS: atom_id res chain seq x y z
N MET A 1 -4.01 30.32 17.29
CA MET A 1 -3.98 29.65 15.96
C MET A 1 -5.07 28.59 15.79
N THR A 2 -5.76 28.62 14.64
CA THR A 2 -6.73 27.63 14.10
C THR A 2 -6.03 26.46 13.38
N PHE A 3 -6.75 25.40 13.01
CA PHE A 3 -6.16 24.30 12.25
C PHE A 3 -5.71 24.73 10.84
N ALA A 4 -6.47 25.60 10.17
CA ALA A 4 -6.10 26.08 8.84
C ALA A 4 -4.80 26.88 8.84
N GLU A 5 -4.61 27.74 9.85
CA GLU A 5 -3.35 28.47 10.06
C GLU A 5 -2.19 27.54 10.40
N PHE A 6 -2.42 26.54 11.28
CA PHE A 6 -1.42 25.52 11.60
C PHE A 6 -0.99 24.74 10.35
N TYR A 7 -1.96 24.23 9.60
CA TYR A 7 -1.72 23.41 8.42
C TYR A 7 -1.02 24.22 7.33
N TYR A 8 -1.39 25.50 7.15
CA TYR A 8 -0.66 26.40 6.25
C TYR A 8 0.77 26.65 6.71
N ALA A 9 1.01 26.86 8.00
CA ALA A 9 2.35 27.07 8.55
C ALA A 9 3.27 25.87 8.33
N VAL A 10 2.76 24.63 8.49
CA VAL A 10 3.58 23.41 8.38
C VAL A 10 3.61 22.80 6.97
N ARG A 11 2.61 23.06 6.12
CA ARG A 11 2.51 22.49 4.75
C ARG A 11 2.55 23.50 3.61
N GLY A 12 2.49 24.81 3.88
CA GLY A 12 2.48 25.87 2.87
C GLY A 12 1.22 25.92 1.99
N ARG A 13 0.15 25.24 2.38
CA ARG A 13 -1.12 25.15 1.64
C ARG A 13 -2.31 25.09 2.61
N LYS A 14 -3.48 25.54 2.16
CA LYS A 14 -4.71 25.46 2.95
C LYS A 14 -5.20 24.01 3.08
N PRO A 15 -5.81 23.62 4.21
CA PRO A 15 -6.45 22.32 4.32
C PRO A 15 -7.70 22.26 3.43
N PHE A 16 -8.16 21.04 3.16
CA PHE A 16 -9.45 20.81 2.54
C PHE A 16 -10.59 20.95 3.56
N PRO A 17 -11.83 21.27 3.13
CA PRO A 17 -12.95 21.45 4.05
C PRO A 17 -13.18 20.24 4.97
N TRP A 18 -13.13 19.01 4.44
CA TRP A 18 -13.25 17.79 5.25
C TRP A 18 -12.16 17.65 6.33
N GLN A 19 -10.95 18.15 6.08
CA GLN A 19 -9.84 18.12 7.04
C GLN A 19 -10.12 19.07 8.21
N GLU A 20 -10.72 20.24 7.95
CA GLU A 20 -11.15 21.16 9.01
C GLU A 20 -12.32 20.59 9.82
N ARG A 21 -13.26 19.90 9.17
CA ARG A 21 -14.35 19.19 9.87
C ARG A 21 -13.79 18.10 10.78
N LEU A 22 -12.84 17.29 10.28
CA LEU A 22 -12.17 16.27 11.09
C LEU A 22 -11.36 16.90 12.24
N ALA A 23 -10.65 18.01 12.00
CA ALA A 23 -9.95 18.73 13.06
C ALA A 23 -10.89 19.24 14.15
N THR A 24 -12.07 19.74 13.76
CA THR A 24 -13.10 20.18 14.72
C THR A 24 -13.64 19.01 15.54
N ALA A 25 -13.89 17.86 14.90
CA ALA A 25 -14.30 16.63 15.60
C ALA A 25 -13.21 16.14 16.57
N ALA A 26 -11.95 16.12 16.14
CA ALA A 26 -10.80 15.71 16.94
C ALA A 26 -10.59 16.63 18.16
N LEU A 27 -10.77 17.94 18.01
CA LEU A 27 -10.75 18.89 19.14
C LEU A 27 -11.86 18.63 20.16
N ALA A 28 -12.99 18.07 19.74
CA ALA A 28 -14.06 17.62 20.61
C ALA A 28 -13.86 16.18 21.14
N GLY A 29 -12.71 15.56 20.87
CA GLY A 29 -12.37 14.19 21.26
C GLY A 29 -13.07 13.09 20.48
N LYS A 30 -13.57 13.41 19.28
CA LYS A 30 -14.25 12.47 18.37
C LYS A 30 -13.39 12.16 17.16
N TRP A 31 -13.27 10.86 16.87
CA TRP A 31 -12.46 10.33 15.78
C TRP A 31 -13.29 9.37 14.91
N PRO A 32 -14.15 9.90 14.01
CA PRO A 32 -14.95 9.07 13.12
C PRO A 32 -14.09 8.39 12.04
N PRO A 33 -14.54 7.26 11.47
CA PRO A 33 -13.93 6.68 10.27
C PRO A 33 -13.90 7.67 9.09
N ILE A 34 -12.94 7.50 8.18
CA ILE A 34 -12.73 8.42 7.04
C ILE A 34 -13.06 7.70 5.73
N GLY A 35 -14.09 8.21 5.05
CA GLY A 35 -14.64 7.70 3.80
C GLY A 35 -14.28 8.49 2.55
N MET A 36 -13.26 9.34 2.63
CA MET A 36 -12.88 10.24 1.55
C MET A 36 -12.24 9.47 0.38
N PRO A 37 -12.49 9.88 -0.88
CA PRO A 37 -11.88 9.24 -2.05
C PRO A 37 -10.34 9.29 -2.05
N THR A 38 -9.75 8.52 -2.97
CA THR A 38 -8.33 8.66 -3.29
C THR A 38 -8.00 10.10 -3.73
N ALA A 39 -6.74 10.51 -3.53
CA ALA A 39 -6.25 11.87 -3.79
C ALA A 39 -6.90 13.01 -2.96
N ALA A 40 -7.74 12.71 -1.96
CA ALA A 40 -8.36 13.69 -1.05
C ALA A 40 -7.41 14.24 0.03
N GLY A 41 -6.13 13.86 0.04
CA GLY A 41 -5.17 14.29 1.06
C GLY A 41 -5.38 13.63 2.43
N LYS A 42 -5.79 12.35 2.43
CA LYS A 42 -6.09 11.50 3.59
C LYS A 42 -5.00 11.52 4.69
N THR A 43 -3.72 11.63 4.31
CA THR A 43 -2.56 11.66 5.23
C THR A 43 -2.53 12.87 6.18
N ALA A 44 -3.30 13.94 5.89
CA ALA A 44 -3.42 15.09 6.80
C ALA A 44 -4.01 14.73 8.16
N VAL A 45 -4.58 13.52 8.32
CA VAL A 45 -5.01 12.97 9.61
C VAL A 45 -3.87 12.97 10.65
N ILE A 46 -2.62 12.78 10.22
CA ILE A 46 -1.44 12.85 11.10
C ILE A 46 -1.29 14.28 11.65
N ASP A 47 -1.38 15.29 10.76
CA ASP A 47 -1.30 16.70 11.15
C ASP A 47 -2.44 17.07 12.12
N ILE A 48 -3.66 16.56 11.86
CA ILE A 48 -4.83 16.78 12.72
C ILE A 48 -4.62 16.16 14.11
N ALA A 49 -4.08 14.94 14.19
CA ALA A 49 -3.83 14.25 15.45
C ALA A 49 -2.78 14.99 16.30
N VAL A 50 -1.67 15.41 15.68
CA VAL A 50 -0.63 16.21 16.35
C VAL A 50 -1.20 17.56 16.80
N TYR A 51 -2.00 18.22 15.98
CA TYR A 51 -2.65 19.48 16.34
C TYR A 51 -3.62 19.32 17.53
N ALA A 52 -4.45 18.27 17.52
CA ALA A 52 -5.37 17.97 18.63
C ALA A 52 -4.60 17.70 19.93
N LEU A 53 -3.48 16.96 19.86
CA LEU A 53 -2.59 16.71 21.00
C LEU A 53 -1.95 18.01 21.53
N ALA A 54 -1.44 18.85 20.64
CA ALA A 54 -0.85 20.14 20.99
C ALA A 54 -1.89 21.09 21.65
N LYS A 55 -3.16 20.96 21.27
CA LYS A 55 -4.29 21.68 21.86
C LYS A 55 -4.86 21.04 23.13
N ARG A 56 -4.28 19.92 23.61
CA ARG A 56 -4.77 19.16 24.77
C ARG A 56 -6.24 18.75 24.62
N ALA A 57 -6.65 18.37 23.40
CA ALA A 57 -8.01 17.91 23.16
C ALA A 57 -8.33 16.64 23.97
N PRO A 58 -9.60 16.42 24.36
CA PRO A 58 -10.00 15.18 25.01
C PRO A 58 -9.66 13.98 24.13
N ASN A 59 -9.26 12.86 24.74
CA ASN A 59 -8.85 11.63 24.04
C ASN A 59 -7.70 11.78 23.03
N ALA A 60 -6.97 12.91 23.02
CA ALA A 60 -5.78 13.04 22.20
C ALA A 60 -4.66 12.15 22.76
N ALA A 61 -4.14 11.27 21.91
CA ALA A 61 -3.13 10.29 22.27
C ALA A 61 -1.71 10.82 22.00
N ARG A 62 -0.76 10.51 22.90
CA ARG A 62 0.67 10.84 22.67
C ARG A 62 1.30 10.00 21.56
N ARG A 63 0.82 8.77 21.35
CA ARG A 63 1.29 7.86 20.31
C ARG A 63 0.29 7.82 19.16
N ILE A 64 0.73 8.26 18.00
CA ILE A 64 -0.08 8.28 16.78
C ILE A 64 0.50 7.23 15.84
N PHE A 65 -0.14 6.07 15.76
CA PHE A 65 0.22 5.01 14.83
C PHE A 65 -0.50 5.22 13.50
N PHE A 66 0.25 5.48 12.44
CA PHE A 66 -0.25 5.44 11.06
C PHE A 66 0.11 4.07 10.48
N VAL A 67 -0.87 3.17 10.46
CA VAL A 67 -0.70 1.76 10.11
C VAL A 67 -1.21 1.52 8.70
N VAL A 68 -0.39 0.84 7.89
CA VAL A 68 -0.73 0.48 6.52
C VAL A 68 -0.34 -0.96 6.25
N ASP A 69 -1.16 -1.66 5.47
CA ASP A 69 -0.95 -3.07 5.11
C ASP A 69 0.24 -3.31 4.15
N ARG A 70 0.79 -2.23 3.56
CA ARG A 70 1.79 -2.33 2.48
C ARG A 70 3.03 -1.52 2.78
N ARG A 71 4.21 -2.14 2.61
CA ARG A 71 5.54 -1.58 2.98
C ARG A 71 5.96 -0.29 2.27
N VAL A 72 5.48 -0.07 1.04
CA VAL A 72 5.91 1.08 0.19
C VAL A 72 5.40 2.43 0.71
N ILE A 73 4.37 2.40 1.56
CA ILE A 73 3.52 3.56 1.90
C ILE A 73 3.94 4.21 3.19
N VAL A 74 4.55 3.38 4.03
CA VAL A 74 5.16 3.79 5.29
C VAL A 74 6.13 4.93 5.05
N ASP A 75 6.86 4.94 3.92
CA ASP A 75 7.89 5.95 3.64
C ASP A 75 7.32 7.34 3.35
N GLU A 76 6.26 7.47 2.55
CA GLU A 76 5.68 8.80 2.27
C GLU A 76 5.03 9.40 3.52
N ALA A 77 4.30 8.60 4.30
CA ALA A 77 3.73 9.05 5.56
C ALA A 77 4.83 9.44 6.57
N ALA A 78 5.91 8.65 6.62
CA ALA A 78 7.06 8.93 7.47
C ALA A 78 7.78 10.22 7.06
N GLU A 79 8.07 10.43 5.77
CA GLU A 79 8.64 11.68 5.26
C GLU A 79 7.78 12.89 5.66
N ASN A 80 6.45 12.76 5.56
CA ASN A 80 5.53 13.83 5.93
C ASN A 80 5.50 14.08 7.44
N ALA A 81 5.64 13.03 8.26
CA ALA A 81 5.74 13.15 9.72
C ALA A 81 7.08 13.79 10.13
N VAL A 82 8.20 13.42 9.51
CA VAL A 82 9.53 14.00 9.76
C VAL A 82 9.51 15.49 9.45
N LYS A 83 8.99 15.90 8.29
CA LYS A 83 8.84 17.32 7.93
C LYS A 83 7.99 18.09 8.94
N LEU A 84 6.93 17.47 9.47
CA LEU A 84 6.10 18.09 10.50
C LEU A 84 6.90 18.28 11.81
N ALA A 85 7.64 17.27 12.24
CA ALA A 85 8.48 17.33 13.42
C ALA A 85 9.59 18.40 13.29
N GLU A 86 10.26 18.47 12.13
CA GLU A 86 11.28 19.48 11.82
C GLU A 86 10.69 20.90 11.81
N CYS A 87 9.50 21.10 11.24
CA CYS A 87 8.80 22.39 11.26
C CYS A 87 8.46 22.82 12.69
N LEU A 88 8.07 21.88 13.57
CA LEU A 88 7.75 22.17 14.97
C LEU A 88 9.01 22.46 15.79
N GLU A 89 10.11 21.75 15.57
CA GLU A 89 11.38 21.99 16.27
C GLU A 89 11.98 23.35 15.89
N ASN A 90 11.92 23.72 14.61
CA ASN A 90 12.50 24.96 14.09
C ASN A 90 11.57 26.18 14.23
N ALA A 91 10.38 26.01 14.82
CA ALA A 91 9.44 27.11 14.99
C ALA A 91 10.01 28.17 15.96
N ALA A 92 9.91 29.44 15.58
CA ALA A 92 10.34 30.53 16.45
C ALA A 92 9.56 30.49 17.78
N PRO A 93 10.22 30.54 18.95
CA PRO A 93 9.56 30.38 20.26
C PRO A 93 8.37 31.32 20.48
N ASP A 94 8.47 32.57 20.02
CA ASP A 94 7.43 33.59 20.20
C ASP A 94 6.27 33.46 19.18
N SER A 95 6.41 32.60 18.17
CA SER A 95 5.36 32.35 17.18
C SER A 95 4.24 31.49 17.75
N GLU A 96 3.05 31.58 17.15
CA GLU A 96 1.93 30.69 17.50
C GLU A 96 2.24 29.21 17.27
N LEU A 97 3.09 28.89 16.29
CA LEU A 97 3.58 27.53 16.06
C LEU A 97 4.56 27.09 17.16
N GLY A 98 5.43 27.99 17.60
CA GLY A 98 6.35 27.78 18.72
C GLY A 98 5.61 27.47 20.02
N LYS A 99 4.49 28.15 20.30
CA LYS A 99 3.61 27.84 21.44
C LYS A 99 3.00 26.44 21.37
N LEU A 100 2.61 25.97 20.19
CA LEU A 100 2.13 24.59 20.02
C LEU A 100 3.25 23.58 20.19
N ALA A 101 4.44 23.87 19.65
CA ALA A 101 5.62 23.03 19.83
C ALA A 101 6.00 22.92 21.32
N GLN A 102 5.93 24.03 22.06
CA GLN A 102 6.17 24.04 23.50
C GLN A 102 5.11 23.24 24.26
N SER A 103 3.82 23.39 23.91
CA SER A 103 2.75 22.57 24.49
C SER A 103 3.01 21.07 24.30
N LEU A 104 3.55 20.65 23.16
CA LEU A 104 3.94 19.25 22.96
C LEU A 104 5.15 18.86 23.84
N LYS A 105 6.19 19.70 23.94
CA LYS A 105 7.33 19.48 24.85
C LYS A 105 6.87 19.33 26.30
N ASP A 106 5.90 20.13 26.74
CA ASP A 106 5.33 20.12 28.10
C ASP A 106 4.63 18.80 28.47
N LEU A 107 4.42 17.87 27.52
CA LEU A 107 3.96 16.50 27.83
C LEU A 107 5.06 15.64 28.48
N GLY A 108 6.32 16.09 28.45
CA GLY A 108 7.48 15.39 29.01
C GLY A 108 8.44 14.82 27.97
N GLY A 109 8.34 15.27 26.72
CA GLY A 109 9.26 14.89 25.64
C GLY A 109 10.54 15.74 25.63
N SER A 110 11.62 15.19 25.06
CA SER A 110 12.86 15.94 24.80
C SER A 110 12.72 16.93 23.63
N ARG A 111 11.79 16.63 22.72
CA ARG A 111 11.43 17.39 21.52
C ARG A 111 9.90 17.47 21.36
N PRO A 112 9.35 18.42 20.58
CA PRO A 112 7.90 18.53 20.40
C PRO A 112 7.29 17.27 19.82
N LEU A 113 7.95 16.68 18.83
CA LEU A 113 7.44 15.52 18.12
C LEU A 113 8.59 14.62 17.71
N GLU A 114 8.47 13.35 18.07
CA GLU A 114 9.32 12.27 17.61
C GLU A 114 8.65 11.55 16.44
N THR A 115 9.45 10.95 15.57
CA THR A 115 8.95 10.14 14.47
C THR A 115 9.70 8.83 14.44
N ALA A 116 8.98 7.73 14.25
CA ALA A 116 9.58 6.42 14.11
C ALA A 116 8.96 5.65 12.93
N VAL A 117 9.73 4.75 12.35
CA VAL A 117 9.29 3.87 11.27
C VAL A 117 9.43 2.42 11.68
N LEU A 118 8.30 1.71 11.77
CA LEU A 118 8.27 0.30 12.14
C LEU A 118 7.85 -0.55 10.94
N ARG A 119 8.82 -1.13 10.25
CA ARG A 119 8.57 -2.11 9.19
C ARG A 119 9.61 -3.23 9.22
N GLY A 120 9.21 -4.41 8.76
CA GLY A 120 10.16 -5.48 8.48
C GLY A 120 11.16 -5.01 7.43
N GLY A 121 12.46 -5.19 7.65
CA GLY A 121 13.48 -4.77 6.70
C GLY A 121 14.11 -3.38 6.95
N ILE A 122 13.86 -2.71 8.08
CA ILE A 122 14.60 -1.48 8.48
C ILE A 122 15.42 -1.72 9.78
N PRO A 123 16.62 -1.12 9.91
CA PRO A 123 17.35 -1.08 11.19
C PRO A 123 16.47 -0.57 12.33
N ARG A 124 16.46 -1.30 13.44
CA ARG A 124 15.51 -1.13 14.55
C ARG A 124 15.52 0.30 15.10
N ASP A 125 14.44 1.04 14.87
CA ASP A 125 14.19 2.28 15.59
C ASP A 125 13.45 1.95 16.89
N ASN A 126 14.19 1.93 18.00
CA ASN A 126 13.63 1.74 19.34
C ASN A 126 13.24 3.06 20.00
N SER A 127 13.51 4.22 19.38
CA SER A 127 13.41 5.51 20.06
C SER A 127 11.98 5.83 20.51
N TRP A 128 10.97 5.32 19.79
CA TRP A 128 9.56 5.46 20.16
C TRP A 128 9.19 4.79 21.49
N ALA A 129 10.01 3.84 21.96
CA ALA A 129 9.79 3.10 23.20
C ALA A 129 10.61 3.63 24.39
N ASP A 130 11.51 4.59 24.17
CA ASP A 130 12.43 5.09 25.20
C ASP A 130 11.71 5.87 26.31
N SER A 131 10.64 6.60 25.96
CA SER A 131 9.87 7.40 26.92
C SER A 131 8.36 7.25 26.73
N PRO A 132 7.61 6.96 27.82
CA PRO A 132 6.16 6.95 27.77
C PRO A 132 5.56 8.35 27.51
N LEU A 133 6.32 9.42 27.79
CA LEU A 133 5.84 10.81 27.77
C LEU A 133 6.08 11.54 26.45
N GLN A 134 7.01 11.06 25.63
CA GLN A 134 7.37 11.69 24.35
C GLN A 134 6.23 11.58 23.34
N PRO A 135 5.70 12.69 22.82
CA PRO A 135 4.79 12.65 21.67
C PRO A 135 5.50 12.06 20.45
N VAL A 136 4.88 11.07 19.81
CA VAL A 136 5.50 10.34 18.71
C VAL A 136 4.48 9.97 17.63
N VAL A 137 4.86 10.18 16.37
CA VAL A 137 4.16 9.63 15.20
C VAL A 137 4.93 8.41 14.71
N ILE A 138 4.29 7.25 14.74
CA ILE A 138 4.84 5.98 14.28
C ILE A 138 4.19 5.61 12.95
N CYS A 139 4.95 5.59 11.86
CA CYS A 139 4.49 5.00 10.60
C CYS A 139 4.88 3.52 10.57
N SER A 140 3.90 2.62 10.42
CA SER A 140 4.13 1.20 10.65
C SER A 140 3.36 0.29 9.69
N THR A 141 3.82 -0.96 9.56
CA THR A 141 3.02 -2.04 9.00
C THR A 141 2.08 -2.66 10.03
N VAL A 142 1.06 -3.37 9.56
CA VAL A 142 0.11 -4.16 10.38
C VAL A 142 0.86 -5.14 11.29
N ASP A 143 1.83 -5.87 10.75
CA ASP A 143 2.61 -6.86 11.51
C ASP A 143 3.36 -6.27 12.71
N GLN A 144 3.93 -5.09 12.58
CA GLN A 144 4.76 -4.49 13.63
C GLN A 144 3.92 -3.97 14.81
N VAL A 145 2.84 -3.23 14.53
CA VAL A 145 1.92 -2.78 15.59
C VAL A 145 1.10 -3.94 16.14
N GLY A 146 0.56 -4.77 15.25
CA GLY A 146 -0.31 -5.88 15.60
C GLY A 146 0.39 -6.95 16.43
N SER A 147 1.60 -7.36 16.07
CA SER A 147 2.37 -8.29 16.91
C SER A 147 2.73 -7.67 18.26
N SER A 148 2.98 -6.36 18.34
CA SER A 148 3.23 -5.67 19.62
C SER A 148 2.00 -5.71 20.51
N LEU A 149 0.82 -5.41 19.97
CA LEU A 149 -0.46 -5.50 20.69
C LEU A 149 -0.80 -6.92 21.16
N LEU A 150 -0.31 -7.95 20.43
CA LEU A 150 -0.48 -9.36 20.77
C LEU A 150 0.73 -9.94 21.54
N PHE A 151 1.55 -9.10 22.18
CA PHE A 151 2.67 -9.53 23.04
C PHE A 151 3.73 -10.41 22.34
N ARG A 152 3.85 -10.32 21.02
CA ARG A 152 4.92 -10.98 20.25
C ARG A 152 5.99 -10.00 19.79
N ALA A 153 5.59 -8.75 19.53
CA ALA A 153 6.43 -7.62 19.18
C ALA A 153 7.59 -8.01 18.27
N TYR A 154 7.30 -8.37 17.02
CA TYR A 154 8.27 -8.94 16.09
C TYR A 154 9.55 -8.10 16.02
N GLY A 155 10.69 -8.75 16.29
CA GLY A 155 12.01 -8.10 16.32
C GLY A 155 12.42 -7.52 17.68
N ALA A 156 11.58 -7.58 18.71
CA ALA A 156 11.94 -7.30 20.10
C ALA A 156 12.41 -8.56 20.84
N SER A 157 13.21 -8.37 21.89
CA SER A 157 13.54 -9.47 22.83
C SER A 157 12.31 -9.89 23.63
N GLU A 158 12.32 -11.10 24.18
CA GLU A 158 11.23 -11.59 25.04
C GLU A 158 10.90 -10.62 26.19
N TYR A 159 11.94 -10.00 26.78
CA TYR A 159 11.80 -9.03 27.87
C TYR A 159 11.18 -7.69 27.43
N GLY A 160 11.25 -7.34 26.14
CA GLY A 160 10.70 -6.10 25.59
C GLY A 160 9.24 -6.20 25.12
N ARG A 161 8.69 -7.42 25.02
CA ARG A 161 7.34 -7.67 24.45
C ARG A 161 6.24 -6.99 25.26
N SER A 162 6.28 -7.08 26.59
CA SER A 162 5.28 -6.49 27.48
C SER A 162 5.30 -4.96 27.44
N ILE A 163 6.49 -4.36 27.38
CA ILE A 163 6.67 -2.91 27.27
C ILE A 163 6.03 -2.39 25.97
N ARG A 164 6.34 -3.04 24.84
CA ARG A 164 5.78 -2.66 23.54
C ARG A 164 4.26 -2.83 23.47
N ALA A 165 3.72 -3.90 24.07
CA ALA A 165 2.28 -4.10 24.17
C ALA A 165 1.62 -2.97 24.97
N GLY A 166 2.17 -2.62 26.15
CA GLY A 166 1.67 -1.53 26.97
C GLY A 166 1.70 -0.18 26.25
N LEU A 167 2.81 0.14 25.56
CA LEU A 167 2.95 1.39 24.82
C LEU A 167 2.01 1.46 23.61
N ALA A 168 1.76 0.35 22.90
CA ALA A 168 0.85 0.34 21.75
C ALA A 168 -0.64 0.31 22.15
N ALA A 169 -0.97 -0.25 23.32
CA ALA A 169 -2.36 -0.42 23.77
C ALA A 169 -2.89 0.74 24.64
N TYR A 170 -2.01 1.62 25.13
CA TYR A 170 -2.40 2.74 25.99
C TYR A 170 -1.85 4.07 25.46
N ASP A 171 -2.66 5.13 25.62
CA ASP A 171 -2.36 6.48 25.14
C ASP A 171 -2.02 6.52 23.64
N SER A 172 -2.86 5.81 22.86
CA SER A 172 -2.61 5.46 21.46
C SER A 172 -3.80 5.78 20.55
N LEU A 173 -3.50 6.41 19.41
CA LEU A 173 -4.39 6.59 18.28
C LEU A 173 -3.88 5.74 17.12
N ILE A 174 -4.62 4.72 16.72
CA ILE A 174 -4.30 3.84 15.60
C ILE A 174 -5.13 4.25 14.40
N ILE A 175 -4.47 4.80 13.40
CA ILE A 175 -5.05 5.14 12.10
C ILE A 175 -4.73 4.00 11.15
N LEU A 176 -5.76 3.27 10.71
CA LEU A 176 -5.62 2.16 9.77
C LEU A 176 -5.98 2.64 8.36
N ASP A 177 -4.97 2.89 7.53
CA ASP A 177 -5.19 3.25 6.13
C ASP A 177 -5.42 2.01 5.27
N GLU A 178 -6.28 2.17 4.27
CA GLU A 178 -6.81 1.09 3.43
C GLU A 178 -7.37 -0.09 4.25
N ALA A 179 -8.18 0.22 5.27
CA ALA A 179 -8.77 -0.77 6.18
C ALA A 179 -9.58 -1.89 5.49
N HIS A 180 -9.90 -1.76 4.20
CA HIS A 180 -10.53 -2.81 3.41
C HIS A 180 -9.60 -4.02 3.18
N THR A 181 -8.28 -3.84 3.12
CA THR A 181 -7.31 -4.95 2.97
C THR A 181 -6.95 -5.58 4.31
N SER A 182 -6.93 -4.80 5.40
CA SER A 182 -6.56 -5.27 6.74
C SER A 182 -7.77 -5.54 7.67
N ARG A 183 -8.84 -6.12 7.14
CA ARG A 183 -10.07 -6.36 7.92
C ARG A 183 -9.85 -7.25 9.14
N ALA A 184 -9.03 -8.29 9.02
CA ALA A 184 -8.70 -9.18 10.14
C ALA A 184 -8.06 -8.38 11.29
N PHE A 185 -7.11 -7.49 10.98
CA PHE A 185 -6.50 -6.63 11.99
C PHE A 185 -7.51 -5.65 12.63
N ALA A 186 -8.42 -5.06 11.86
CA ALA A 186 -9.48 -4.19 12.41
C ALA A 186 -10.39 -4.94 13.41
N GLU A 187 -10.77 -6.18 13.09
CA GLU A 187 -11.53 -7.05 14.00
C GLU A 187 -10.73 -7.37 15.28
N THR A 188 -9.43 -7.63 15.15
CA THR A 188 -8.50 -7.86 16.27
C THR A 188 -8.33 -6.63 17.16
N LEU A 189 -8.24 -5.42 16.59
CA LEU A 189 -8.22 -4.16 17.35
C LEU A 189 -9.50 -3.97 18.17
N GLY A 190 -10.66 -4.32 17.60
CA GLY A 190 -11.93 -4.35 18.32
C GLY A 190 -11.93 -5.31 19.50
N ALA A 191 -11.36 -6.50 19.33
CA ALA A 191 -11.20 -7.48 20.40
C ALA A 191 -10.26 -6.97 21.51
N ILE A 192 -9.11 -6.40 21.15
CA ILE A 192 -8.15 -5.80 22.10
C ILE A 192 -8.82 -4.70 22.91
N ASN A 193 -9.56 -3.79 22.27
CA ASN A 193 -10.25 -2.72 22.99
C ASN A 193 -11.23 -3.26 24.05
N LYS A 194 -11.92 -4.37 23.75
CA LYS A 194 -12.79 -5.05 24.72
C LYS A 194 -12.00 -5.63 25.89
N TYR A 195 -10.87 -6.29 25.62
CA TYR A 195 -10.05 -6.95 26.64
C TYR A 195 -9.25 -5.98 27.53
N ARG A 196 -9.00 -4.74 27.08
CA ARG A 196 -8.39 -3.70 27.94
C ARG A 196 -9.18 -3.44 29.23
N GLY A 197 -10.50 -3.67 29.20
CA GLY A 197 -11.36 -3.53 30.37
C GLY A 197 -11.22 -4.65 31.42
N TRP A 198 -10.40 -5.67 31.15
CA TRP A 198 -10.17 -6.79 32.09
C TRP A 198 -8.98 -6.56 33.02
N ALA A 199 -8.20 -5.51 32.79
CA ALA A 199 -7.07 -5.18 33.65
C ALA A 199 -7.56 -4.91 35.09
N ASP A 200 -6.90 -5.50 36.08
CA ASP A 200 -7.19 -5.28 37.50
C ASP A 200 -7.15 -3.79 37.87
N LEU A 201 -6.22 -3.06 37.24
CA LEU A 201 -6.11 -1.61 37.31
C LEU A 201 -6.33 -1.00 35.91
N PRO A 202 -7.55 -0.54 35.58
CA PRO A 202 -7.81 0.10 34.30
C PRO A 202 -7.11 1.46 34.25
N LEU A 203 -6.31 1.68 33.20
CA LEU A 203 -5.74 2.99 32.90
C LEU A 203 -6.73 3.76 32.01
N GLU A 204 -7.19 4.92 32.47
CA GLU A 204 -8.06 5.83 31.72
C GLU A 204 -7.27 6.62 30.66
N LEU A 205 -6.56 5.90 29.79
CA LEU A 205 -5.80 6.45 28.68
C LEU A 205 -6.46 6.10 27.34
N PRO A 206 -6.36 6.99 26.34
CA PRO A 206 -7.04 6.79 25.07
C PRO A 206 -6.50 5.55 24.34
N PHE A 207 -7.41 4.82 23.70
CA PHE A 207 -7.12 3.83 22.68
C PHE A 207 -8.19 3.99 21.61
N THR A 208 -7.84 4.70 20.55
CA THR A 208 -8.78 5.08 19.51
C THR A 208 -8.33 4.48 18.20
N VAL A 209 -9.26 3.86 17.47
CA VAL A 209 -9.00 3.26 16.17
C VAL A 209 -9.79 4.04 15.13
N VAL A 210 -9.11 4.51 14.09
CA VAL A 210 -9.68 5.26 12.97
C VAL A 210 -9.44 4.46 11.70
N GLU A 211 -10.51 3.91 11.13
CA GLU A 211 -10.45 3.24 9.83
C GLU A 211 -10.54 4.27 8.70
N MET A 212 -9.64 4.16 7.72
CA MET A 212 -9.68 4.95 6.49
C MET A 212 -9.85 4.00 5.31
N SER A 213 -10.95 4.17 4.59
CA SER A 213 -11.31 3.31 3.46
C SER A 213 -12.22 4.06 2.51
N ALA A 214 -12.24 3.68 1.24
CA ALA A 214 -13.24 4.18 0.31
C ALA A 214 -14.67 3.73 0.68
N THR A 215 -14.79 2.67 1.50
CA THR A 215 -16.05 2.05 1.93
C THR A 215 -16.10 1.84 3.45
N PRO A 216 -15.99 2.91 4.25
CA PRO A 216 -15.94 2.78 5.71
C PRO A 216 -17.29 2.32 6.28
N ARG A 217 -17.26 1.63 7.41
CA ARG A 217 -18.46 1.27 8.19
C ARG A 217 -18.89 2.41 9.10
N GLY A 218 -20.19 2.47 9.40
CA GLY A 218 -20.74 3.41 10.37
C GLY A 218 -20.79 4.86 9.88
N ASP A 219 -20.87 5.78 10.84
CA ASP A 219 -20.93 7.22 10.62
C ASP A 219 -19.53 7.76 10.32
N ALA A 220 -19.19 7.78 9.02
CA ALA A 220 -17.89 8.17 8.52
C ALA A 220 -17.90 9.57 7.91
N ILE A 221 -16.76 10.27 7.99
CA ILE A 221 -16.57 11.51 7.25
C ILE A 221 -16.58 11.21 5.75
N ARG A 222 -17.49 11.85 5.03
CA ARG A 222 -17.65 11.75 3.57
C ARG A 222 -17.60 13.14 2.94
N GLU A 223 -17.52 13.14 1.62
CA GLU A 223 -17.61 14.34 0.80
C GLU A 223 -18.90 15.13 1.08
N THR A 224 -18.78 16.45 1.19
CA THR A 224 -19.91 17.39 1.28
C THR A 224 -19.91 18.34 0.07
N PRO A 225 -20.98 19.13 -0.15
CA PRO A 225 -21.00 20.15 -1.20
C PRO A 225 -19.80 21.12 -1.13
N GLU A 226 -19.36 21.50 0.07
CA GLU A 226 -18.18 22.37 0.25
C GLU A 226 -16.89 21.74 -0.30
N ASP A 227 -16.72 20.42 -0.16
CA ASP A 227 -15.57 19.70 -0.74
C ASP A 227 -15.64 19.67 -2.27
N LEU A 228 -16.85 19.61 -2.84
CA LEU A 228 -17.08 19.63 -4.28
C LEU A 228 -16.90 21.03 -4.90
N GLU A 229 -17.00 22.09 -4.09
CA GLU A 229 -16.73 23.47 -4.50
C GLU A 229 -15.25 23.84 -4.42
N ASN A 230 -14.47 23.11 -3.61
CA ASN A 230 -13.03 23.31 -3.53
C ASN A 230 -12.35 23.07 -4.89
N GLU A 231 -11.65 24.08 -5.42
CA GLU A 231 -11.09 24.04 -6.78
C GLU A 231 -10.19 22.82 -7.05
N VAL A 232 -9.36 22.43 -6.08
CA VAL A 232 -8.41 21.33 -6.24
C VAL A 232 -9.13 19.99 -6.18
N LEU A 233 -10.00 19.77 -5.20
CA LEU A 233 -10.76 18.52 -5.09
C LEU A 233 -11.72 18.35 -6.26
N LYS A 234 -12.45 19.41 -6.61
CA LYS A 234 -13.34 19.45 -7.77
C LYS A 234 -12.61 19.03 -9.04
N ARG A 235 -11.46 19.63 -9.32
CA ARG A 235 -10.63 19.30 -10.49
C ARG A 235 -10.22 17.83 -10.49
N ARG A 236 -9.74 17.30 -9.37
CA ARG A 236 -9.29 15.91 -9.25
C ARG A 236 -10.43 14.90 -9.38
N TRP A 237 -11.57 15.19 -8.77
CA TRP A 237 -12.67 14.24 -8.68
C TRP A 237 -13.59 14.26 -9.90
N GLN A 238 -13.67 15.38 -10.63
CA GLN A 238 -14.41 15.53 -11.90
C GLN A 238 -13.58 15.18 -13.13
N ALA A 239 -12.28 14.87 -12.98
CA ALA A 239 -11.44 14.45 -14.09
C ALA A 239 -12.03 13.20 -14.78
N SER A 240 -12.23 13.29 -16.10
CA SER A 240 -12.75 12.18 -16.91
C SER A 240 -11.62 11.23 -17.27
N LYS A 241 -11.77 9.97 -16.87
CA LYS A 241 -10.79 8.90 -17.05
C LYS A 241 -11.46 7.79 -17.85
N ARG A 242 -11.22 7.79 -19.16
CA ARG A 242 -11.93 6.95 -20.11
C ARG A 242 -11.22 5.62 -20.28
N ALA A 243 -11.82 4.56 -19.77
CA ALA A 243 -11.27 3.21 -19.86
C ALA A 243 -11.89 2.44 -21.03
N LYS A 244 -11.06 2.04 -21.99
CA LYS A 244 -11.42 1.05 -23.01
C LYS A 244 -11.29 -0.35 -22.42
N LEU A 245 -12.27 -1.22 -22.63
CA LEU A 245 -12.18 -2.63 -22.28
C LEU A 245 -11.56 -3.39 -23.45
N VAL A 246 -10.51 -4.16 -23.17
CA VAL A 246 -9.75 -4.93 -24.17
C VAL A 246 -9.70 -6.38 -23.76
N GLU A 247 -10.43 -7.20 -24.50
CA GLU A 247 -10.39 -8.65 -24.36
C GLU A 247 -9.33 -9.22 -25.31
N VAL A 248 -8.50 -10.14 -24.82
CA VAL A 248 -7.47 -10.81 -25.61
C VAL A 248 -7.60 -12.32 -25.52
N GLU A 249 -7.41 -13.00 -26.65
CA GLU A 249 -7.41 -14.45 -26.71
C GLU A 249 -6.09 -15.00 -26.14
N PRO A 250 -6.13 -16.14 -25.42
CA PRO A 250 -4.92 -16.87 -25.06
C PRO A 250 -4.22 -17.42 -26.31
N HIS A 251 -2.90 -17.59 -26.26
CA HIS A 251 -2.19 -18.30 -27.32
C HIS A 251 -2.55 -19.80 -27.33
N LYS A 252 -2.39 -20.47 -28.48
CA LYS A 252 -2.72 -21.90 -28.62
C LYS A 252 -2.01 -22.75 -27.56
N ASN A 253 -2.78 -23.56 -26.83
CA ASN A 253 -2.35 -24.42 -25.72
C ASN A 253 -1.94 -23.70 -24.42
N GLU A 254 -2.20 -22.40 -24.29
CA GLU A 254 -2.06 -21.69 -23.02
C GLU A 254 -3.38 -21.63 -22.25
N GLU A 255 -3.29 -21.74 -20.93
CA GLU A 255 -4.39 -21.55 -20.00
C GLU A 255 -3.91 -20.68 -18.84
N ALA A 256 -4.68 -19.66 -18.46
CA ALA A 256 -4.37 -18.76 -17.36
C ALA A 256 -4.21 -19.51 -16.04
N LYS A 257 -4.99 -20.59 -15.82
CA LYS A 257 -4.86 -21.47 -14.63
C LYS A 257 -3.50 -22.15 -14.52
N LYS A 258 -2.76 -22.29 -15.63
CA LYS A 258 -1.42 -22.88 -15.70
C LYS A 258 -0.31 -21.80 -15.83
N GLY A 259 -0.65 -20.52 -15.69
CA GLY A 259 0.29 -19.41 -15.86
C GLY A 259 0.56 -18.99 -17.30
N GLY A 260 -0.25 -19.47 -18.26
CA GLY A 260 -0.20 -19.08 -19.68
C GLY A 260 -0.82 -17.71 -19.91
N LEU A 261 0.01 -16.66 -19.81
CA LEU A 261 -0.41 -15.24 -19.90
C LEU A 261 0.27 -14.50 -21.07
N THR A 262 0.74 -15.20 -22.11
CA THR A 262 1.37 -14.51 -23.26
C THR A 262 0.40 -13.55 -23.96
N GLY A 263 -0.87 -13.95 -24.12
CA GLY A 263 -1.90 -13.14 -24.78
C GLY A 263 -2.13 -11.85 -24.02
N LEU A 264 -2.26 -11.95 -22.69
CA LEU A 264 -2.31 -10.81 -21.79
C LEU A 264 -1.11 -9.87 -21.93
N VAL A 265 0.13 -10.40 -21.90
CA VAL A 265 1.36 -9.59 -22.06
C VAL A 265 1.32 -8.83 -23.39
N GLY A 266 0.96 -9.51 -24.49
CA GLY A 266 0.83 -8.87 -25.80
C GLY A 266 -0.22 -7.77 -25.83
N GLY A 267 -1.38 -7.99 -25.18
CA GLY A 267 -2.44 -6.99 -25.02
C GLY A 267 -1.98 -5.75 -24.25
N LEU A 268 -1.34 -5.94 -23.10
CA LEU A 268 -0.82 -4.85 -22.27
C LEU A 268 0.22 -4.00 -23.03
N VAL A 269 1.17 -4.64 -23.70
CA VAL A 269 2.21 -3.95 -24.50
C VAL A 269 1.60 -3.18 -25.67
N LYS A 270 0.64 -3.79 -26.37
CA LYS A 270 -0.04 -3.17 -27.52
C LYS A 270 -0.79 -1.91 -27.10
N GLU A 271 -1.59 -1.97 -26.05
CA GLU A 271 -2.36 -0.81 -25.60
C GLU A 271 -1.45 0.27 -24.99
N ALA A 272 -0.32 -0.09 -24.37
CA ALA A 272 0.66 0.88 -23.88
C ALA A 272 1.29 1.67 -25.04
N ARG A 273 1.67 0.99 -26.12
CA ARG A 273 2.14 1.62 -27.36
C ARG A 273 1.05 2.47 -28.00
N ALA A 274 -0.21 2.02 -28.00
CA ALA A 274 -1.33 2.80 -28.53
C ALA A 274 -1.55 4.11 -27.75
N LEU A 275 -1.44 4.10 -26.41
CA LEU A 275 -1.53 5.33 -25.62
C LEU A 275 -0.39 6.32 -25.94
N ARG A 276 0.82 5.81 -26.19
CA ARG A 276 1.95 6.64 -26.67
C ARG A 276 1.65 7.21 -28.06
N ASP A 277 1.36 6.36 -29.02
CA ASP A 277 1.34 6.69 -30.45
C ASP A 277 0.08 7.46 -30.87
N GLU A 278 -1.09 7.05 -30.36
CA GLU A 278 -2.39 7.62 -30.76
C GLU A 278 -2.83 8.78 -29.87
N ARG A 279 -2.43 8.77 -28.58
CA ARG A 279 -2.87 9.75 -27.58
C ARG A 279 -1.76 10.68 -27.10
N GLY A 280 -0.51 10.45 -27.52
CA GLY A 280 0.64 11.28 -27.17
C GLY A 280 1.01 11.21 -25.68
N ALA A 281 0.63 10.14 -24.98
CA ALA A 281 0.94 9.97 -23.56
C ALA A 281 2.46 9.88 -23.34
N ARG A 282 2.99 10.66 -22.39
CA ARG A 282 4.43 10.72 -22.09
C ARG A 282 4.80 9.82 -20.93
N VAL A 283 3.98 9.79 -19.88
CA VAL A 283 4.15 8.85 -18.77
C VAL A 283 3.00 7.86 -18.78
N VAL A 284 3.28 6.61 -19.12
CA VAL A 284 2.27 5.55 -19.22
C VAL A 284 2.49 4.52 -18.13
N GLY A 285 1.54 4.38 -17.21
CA GLY A 285 1.53 3.30 -16.23
C GLY A 285 1.03 2.01 -16.87
N VAL A 286 1.74 0.89 -16.68
CA VAL A 286 1.33 -0.44 -17.13
C VAL A 286 1.30 -1.38 -15.93
N ILE A 287 0.11 -1.73 -15.46
CA ILE A 287 -0.09 -2.45 -14.19
C ILE A 287 -0.49 -3.89 -14.46
N ALA A 288 0.28 -4.84 -13.97
CA ALA A 288 -0.02 -6.26 -14.00
C ALA A 288 -0.27 -6.82 -12.59
N ASN A 289 -1.01 -7.91 -12.47
CA ASN A 289 -1.31 -8.52 -11.18
C ASN A 289 -0.17 -9.41 -10.65
N ARG A 290 0.76 -9.82 -11.52
CA ARG A 290 1.83 -10.78 -11.20
C ARG A 290 3.18 -10.23 -11.60
N VAL A 291 4.21 -10.51 -10.79
CA VAL A 291 5.58 -10.06 -11.05
C VAL A 291 6.09 -10.61 -12.38
N ARG A 292 5.77 -11.87 -12.70
CA ARG A 292 6.15 -12.50 -13.97
C ARG A 292 5.59 -11.76 -15.18
N THR A 293 4.31 -11.40 -15.15
CA THR A 293 3.66 -10.63 -16.21
C THR A 293 4.29 -9.25 -16.36
N ALA A 294 4.50 -8.54 -15.24
CA ALA A 294 5.16 -7.23 -15.23
C ALA A 294 6.57 -7.29 -15.83
N ARG A 295 7.39 -8.29 -15.47
CA ARG A 295 8.74 -8.47 -16.05
C ARG A 295 8.70 -8.66 -17.56
N ARG A 296 7.82 -9.52 -18.07
CA ARG A 296 7.70 -9.79 -19.51
C ARG A 296 7.24 -8.57 -20.31
N VAL A 297 6.32 -7.78 -19.74
CA VAL A 297 5.89 -6.50 -20.31
C VAL A 297 7.05 -5.51 -20.33
N HIS A 298 7.82 -5.40 -19.24
CA HIS A 298 9.00 -4.54 -19.15
C HIS A 298 10.08 -4.91 -20.17
N GLU A 299 10.43 -6.20 -20.27
CA GLU A 299 11.37 -6.73 -21.27
C GLU A 299 10.94 -6.41 -22.71
N SER A 300 9.63 -6.36 -22.97
CA SER A 300 9.10 -6.01 -24.29
C SER A 300 9.15 -4.50 -24.57
N LEU A 301 8.90 -3.66 -23.56
CA LEU A 301 8.83 -2.20 -23.69
C LEU A 301 10.21 -1.53 -23.64
N ILE A 302 11.19 -2.13 -22.96
CA ILE A 302 12.56 -1.58 -22.92
C ILE A 302 13.25 -1.66 -24.29
N ALA A 303 12.80 -2.56 -25.17
CA ALA A 303 13.30 -2.69 -26.53
C ALA A 303 12.78 -1.59 -27.49
N ASP A 304 11.81 -0.77 -27.06
CA ASP A 304 11.24 0.28 -27.90
C ASP A 304 12.19 1.48 -28.01
N ALA A 305 12.59 1.82 -29.25
CA ALA A 305 13.44 2.97 -29.51
C ALA A 305 12.78 4.29 -29.05
N GLY A 306 13.58 5.19 -28.45
CA GLY A 306 13.10 6.48 -27.95
C GLY A 306 12.23 6.42 -26.69
N CYS A 307 12.10 5.24 -26.08
CA CYS A 307 11.35 5.03 -24.85
C CYS A 307 12.29 4.66 -23.69
N GLN A 308 11.81 4.86 -22.47
CA GLN A 308 12.41 4.30 -21.26
C GLN A 308 11.36 3.45 -20.55
N ALA A 309 11.77 2.32 -19.99
CA ALA A 309 10.89 1.43 -19.25
C ALA A 309 11.46 1.15 -17.86
N ILE A 310 10.64 1.38 -16.84
CA ILE A 310 10.97 1.16 -15.43
C ILE A 310 10.12 -0.01 -14.95
N LEU A 311 10.69 -0.84 -14.08
CA LEU A 311 9.96 -1.91 -13.41
C LEU A 311 9.85 -1.59 -11.90
N LEU A 312 8.63 -1.48 -11.41
CA LEU A 312 8.32 -1.28 -9.99
C LEU A 312 7.58 -2.50 -9.44
N THR A 313 8.24 -3.26 -8.57
CA THR A 313 7.65 -4.41 -7.86
C THR A 313 7.76 -4.19 -6.36
N GLY A 314 6.74 -4.62 -5.62
CA GLY A 314 6.68 -4.51 -4.16
C GLY A 314 7.78 -5.31 -3.47
N ARG A 315 8.11 -6.47 -4.03
CA ARG A 315 9.26 -7.28 -3.62
C ARG A 315 10.55 -6.78 -4.28
N SER A 316 11.15 -5.76 -3.69
CA SER A 316 12.47 -5.23 -4.04
C SER A 316 13.29 -4.97 -2.78
N ARG A 317 14.63 -5.01 -2.87
CA ARG A 317 15.48 -4.59 -1.74
C ARG A 317 15.22 -3.10 -1.48
N PRO A 318 15.09 -2.66 -0.21
CA PRO A 318 14.87 -1.24 0.11
C PRO A 318 15.86 -0.32 -0.60
N TYR A 319 17.15 -0.68 -0.61
CA TYR A 319 18.19 0.09 -1.30
C TYR A 319 17.92 0.29 -2.80
N ASP A 320 17.59 -0.79 -3.54
CA ASP A 320 17.34 -0.71 -4.98
C ASP A 320 16.10 0.12 -5.29
N ARG A 321 15.04 -0.09 -4.51
CA ARG A 321 13.79 0.64 -4.65
C ARG A 321 14.00 2.13 -4.43
N ASP A 322 14.75 2.50 -3.39
CA ASP A 322 15.01 3.90 -3.06
C ASP A 322 15.88 4.56 -4.14
N ALA A 323 16.85 3.83 -4.70
CA ALA A 323 17.65 4.29 -5.83
C ALA A 323 16.78 4.56 -7.08
N ILE A 324 15.92 3.60 -7.46
CA ILE A 324 14.96 3.78 -8.57
C ILE A 324 14.04 4.97 -8.29
N TRP A 325 13.54 5.10 -7.06
CA TRP A 325 12.66 6.22 -6.70
C TRP A 325 13.37 7.57 -6.82
N MET A 326 14.59 7.71 -6.29
CA MET A 326 15.37 8.94 -6.38
C MET A 326 15.66 9.34 -7.83
N GLU A 327 15.97 8.37 -8.68
CA GLU A 327 16.23 8.60 -10.11
C GLU A 327 14.98 9.06 -10.85
N TRP A 328 13.84 8.40 -10.63
CA TRP A 328 12.66 8.58 -11.48
C TRP A 328 11.59 9.50 -10.93
N LYS A 329 11.55 9.77 -9.62
CA LYS A 329 10.58 10.69 -8.97
C LYS A 329 10.41 12.03 -9.70
N PRO A 330 11.46 12.69 -10.23
CA PRO A 330 11.30 13.92 -11.00
C PRO A 330 10.46 13.77 -12.27
N ALA A 331 10.46 12.60 -12.91
CA ALA A 331 9.76 12.36 -14.18
C ALA A 331 8.34 11.78 -13.98
N ILE A 332 8.16 10.89 -12.99
CA ILE A 332 6.91 10.11 -12.81
C ILE A 332 6.06 10.56 -11.61
N GLY A 333 6.62 11.38 -10.72
CA GLY A 333 5.94 11.89 -9.54
C GLY A 333 4.94 13.00 -9.87
N LEU A 334 3.91 13.13 -9.03
CA LEU A 334 2.94 14.23 -9.11
C LEU A 334 3.65 15.60 -9.03
N GLY A 335 3.49 16.41 -10.07
CA GLY A 335 4.16 17.72 -10.18
C GLY A 335 5.62 17.66 -10.61
N GLY A 336 6.09 16.50 -11.07
CA GLY A 336 7.42 16.30 -11.64
C GLY A 336 7.68 17.09 -12.93
N LYS A 337 8.96 17.31 -13.25
CA LYS A 337 9.42 17.85 -14.53
C LYS A 337 9.42 16.72 -15.55
N ARG A 338 8.37 16.65 -16.35
CA ARG A 338 8.25 15.66 -17.43
C ARG A 338 9.24 15.98 -18.53
N ASP A 339 10.00 14.99 -18.98
CA ASP A 339 10.86 15.12 -20.16
C ASP A 339 9.98 15.13 -21.43
N PRO A 340 10.05 16.19 -22.26
CA PRO A 340 9.26 16.25 -23.48
C PRO A 340 9.76 15.30 -24.59
N GLU A 341 10.99 14.79 -24.53
CA GLU A 341 11.62 14.07 -25.65
C GLU A 341 11.49 12.54 -25.59
N LYS A 342 11.22 11.96 -24.42
CA LYS A 342 11.12 10.50 -24.25
C LYS A 342 9.82 10.09 -23.56
N THR A 343 9.21 9.02 -24.05
CA THR A 343 8.10 8.37 -23.34
C THR A 343 8.66 7.43 -22.26
N VAL A 344 8.09 7.50 -21.07
CA VAL A 344 8.43 6.66 -19.92
C VAL A 344 7.27 5.70 -19.66
N PHE A 345 7.55 4.40 -19.81
CA PHE A 345 6.67 3.33 -19.39
C PHE A 345 7.00 2.93 -17.95
N VAL A 346 6.04 3.11 -17.05
CA VAL A 346 6.15 2.66 -15.65
C VAL A 346 5.43 1.32 -15.55
N VAL A 347 6.17 0.23 -15.71
CA VAL A 347 5.63 -1.11 -15.57
C VAL A 347 5.65 -1.47 -14.10
N ALA A 348 4.49 -1.80 -13.55
CA ALA A 348 4.34 -2.03 -12.14
C ALA A 348 3.38 -3.18 -11.83
N THR A 349 3.45 -3.63 -10.59
CA THR A 349 2.46 -4.50 -9.97
C THR A 349 1.51 -3.68 -9.08
N GLN A 350 0.84 -4.34 -8.13
CA GLN A 350 -0.01 -3.69 -7.13
C GLN A 350 0.74 -2.75 -6.19
N CYS A 351 2.08 -2.73 -6.20
CA CYS A 351 2.87 -1.90 -5.28
C CYS A 351 2.61 -0.39 -5.41
N ILE A 352 2.09 0.07 -6.55
CA ILE A 352 1.77 1.49 -6.78
C ILE A 352 0.32 1.88 -6.44
N GLU A 353 -0.53 0.89 -6.14
CA GLU A 353 -1.94 1.10 -5.79
C GLU A 353 -2.08 1.99 -4.57
N VAL A 354 -1.10 1.96 -3.65
CA VAL A 354 -1.21 2.69 -2.40
C VAL A 354 0.17 3.30 -2.06
N GLY A 355 0.18 4.53 -1.53
CA GLY A 355 1.39 5.25 -1.07
C GLY A 355 2.41 5.73 -2.10
N ALA A 356 2.20 5.49 -3.39
CA ALA A 356 3.02 6.09 -4.43
C ALA A 356 2.35 7.39 -4.94
N ASN A 357 3.00 8.54 -4.75
CA ASN A 357 2.55 9.82 -5.31
C ASN A 357 2.89 9.97 -6.81
N LEU A 358 2.47 8.97 -7.59
CA LEU A 358 2.65 8.89 -9.05
C LEU A 358 1.48 9.56 -9.78
N ASP A 359 1.79 10.07 -10.97
CA ASP A 359 0.83 10.71 -11.88
C ASP A 359 1.12 10.31 -13.33
N PHE A 360 0.16 9.61 -13.95
CA PHE A 360 0.27 9.09 -15.31
C PHE A 360 -0.62 9.86 -16.29
N ASP A 361 -0.16 9.97 -17.54
CA ASP A 361 -0.92 10.49 -18.68
C ASP A 361 -1.87 9.46 -19.28
N GLY A 362 -1.44 8.20 -19.24
CA GLY A 362 -2.17 7.05 -19.73
C GLY A 362 -1.97 5.87 -18.79
N LEU A 363 -3.00 5.02 -18.70
CA LEU A 363 -2.97 3.85 -17.84
C LEU A 363 -3.38 2.61 -18.62
N VAL A 364 -2.55 1.58 -18.61
CA VAL A 364 -2.93 0.23 -19.01
C VAL A 364 -2.90 -0.63 -17.77
N THR A 365 -3.97 -1.37 -17.52
CA THR A 365 -4.05 -2.26 -16.36
C THR A 365 -4.63 -3.60 -16.76
N GLU A 366 -4.07 -4.68 -16.23
CA GLU A 366 -4.77 -5.96 -16.15
C GLU A 366 -6.07 -5.76 -15.35
N VAL A 367 -7.12 -6.49 -15.69
CA VAL A 367 -8.36 -6.54 -14.90
C VAL A 367 -8.04 -6.98 -13.46
N ALA A 368 -8.74 -6.41 -12.49
CA ALA A 368 -8.60 -6.68 -11.07
C ALA A 368 -9.96 -6.51 -10.38
N SER A 369 -10.01 -6.65 -9.06
CA SER A 369 -11.18 -6.23 -8.29
C SER A 369 -11.42 -4.72 -8.40
N MET A 370 -12.66 -4.28 -8.17
CA MET A 370 -13.07 -2.89 -8.33
C MET A 370 -12.33 -1.92 -7.40
N ASP A 371 -12.04 -2.33 -6.16
CA ASP A 371 -11.25 -1.57 -5.20
C ASP A 371 -9.80 -1.38 -5.67
N ALA A 372 -9.18 -2.43 -6.23
CA ALA A 372 -7.85 -2.33 -6.83
C ALA A 372 -7.86 -1.39 -8.06
N LEU A 373 -8.86 -1.50 -8.94
CA LEU A 373 -9.01 -0.58 -10.07
C LEU A 373 -9.21 0.87 -9.60
N GLU A 374 -10.05 1.15 -8.59
CA GLU A 374 -10.24 2.50 -8.04
C GLU A 374 -8.90 3.12 -7.60
N GLN A 375 -8.04 2.32 -6.96
CA GLN A 375 -6.70 2.74 -6.52
C GLN A 375 -5.74 2.99 -7.69
N ARG A 376 -5.72 2.10 -8.70
CA ARG A 376 -4.91 2.24 -9.92
C ARG A 376 -5.30 3.48 -10.72
N PHE A 377 -6.59 3.68 -10.95
CA PHE A 377 -7.12 4.86 -11.63
C PHE A 377 -6.91 6.14 -10.81
N GLY A 378 -6.75 6.04 -9.49
CA GLY A 378 -6.27 7.12 -8.62
C GLY A 378 -4.86 7.62 -8.94
N ARG A 379 -4.11 6.98 -9.86
CA ARG A 379 -2.79 7.42 -10.36
C ARG A 379 -2.84 7.98 -11.78
N LEU A 380 -3.93 7.77 -12.52
CA LEU A 380 -4.18 8.39 -13.83
C LEU A 380 -4.74 9.80 -13.62
N ASP A 381 -4.12 10.82 -14.21
CA ASP A 381 -4.49 12.23 -14.04
C ASP A 381 -4.85 12.58 -12.60
N ARG A 382 -3.93 12.29 -11.68
CA ARG A 382 -4.16 12.42 -10.24
C ARG A 382 -4.41 13.86 -9.83
N ASP A 383 -3.86 14.83 -10.56
CA ASP A 383 -4.13 16.25 -10.32
C ASP A 383 -5.35 16.79 -11.08
N GLY A 384 -5.94 16.03 -12.01
CA GLY A 384 -7.08 16.42 -12.83
C GLY A 384 -6.78 17.54 -13.84
N LYS A 385 -5.52 17.67 -14.26
CA LYS A 385 -5.07 18.74 -15.17
C LYS A 385 -5.13 18.33 -16.64
N HIS A 386 -5.25 17.04 -16.91
CA HIS A 386 -5.00 16.46 -18.23
C HIS A 386 -6.30 16.16 -19.00
N GLY A 387 -7.27 17.08 -19.03
CA GLY A 387 -8.48 16.94 -19.85
C GLY A 387 -9.15 15.55 -19.72
N PRO A 388 -9.72 14.98 -20.80
CA PRO A 388 -10.08 13.57 -20.81
C PRO A 388 -8.83 12.70 -20.98
N THR A 389 -8.52 11.91 -19.96
CA THR A 389 -7.42 10.93 -20.01
C THR A 389 -7.92 9.56 -20.43
N HIS A 390 -7.01 8.75 -20.96
CA HIS A 390 -7.34 7.48 -21.59
C HIS A 390 -6.64 6.33 -20.86
N ALA A 391 -7.38 5.25 -20.71
CA ALA A 391 -6.90 4.02 -20.13
C ALA A 391 -7.37 2.80 -20.92
N ALA A 392 -6.69 1.68 -20.72
CA ALA A 392 -7.13 0.38 -21.20
C ALA A 392 -7.14 -0.61 -20.03
N ILE A 393 -8.26 -1.32 -19.85
CA ILE A 393 -8.37 -2.45 -18.94
C ILE A 393 -8.31 -3.71 -19.80
N VAL A 394 -7.25 -4.49 -19.64
CA VAL A 394 -6.96 -5.68 -20.45
C VAL A 394 -7.30 -6.93 -19.65
N ALA A 395 -8.05 -7.84 -20.26
CA ALA A 395 -8.37 -9.14 -19.70
C ALA A 395 -8.09 -10.23 -20.74
N GLN A 396 -7.46 -11.32 -20.33
CA GLN A 396 -7.47 -12.54 -21.13
C GLN A 396 -8.82 -13.24 -20.95
N GLU A 397 -9.42 -13.75 -22.03
CA GLU A 397 -10.79 -14.30 -22.04
C GLU A 397 -11.02 -15.37 -20.93
N ASP A 398 -10.03 -16.22 -20.70
CA ASP A 398 -10.10 -17.28 -19.70
C ASP A 398 -9.95 -16.80 -18.24
N GLN A 399 -9.35 -15.62 -18.01
CA GLN A 399 -9.28 -14.97 -16.69
C GLN A 399 -10.63 -14.41 -16.23
N VAL A 400 -11.50 -14.02 -17.16
CA VAL A 400 -12.80 -13.39 -16.85
C VAL A 400 -13.97 -14.35 -17.02
N ALA A 401 -13.69 -15.63 -17.29
CA ALA A 401 -14.70 -16.67 -17.35
C ALA A 401 -15.34 -16.90 -15.97
N LYS A 402 -16.66 -17.16 -15.93
CA LYS A 402 -17.43 -17.33 -14.67
C LYS A 402 -16.91 -18.43 -13.72
N LYS A 403 -16.15 -19.40 -14.22
CA LYS A 403 -15.58 -20.53 -13.44
C LYS A 403 -14.09 -20.32 -13.09
N TYR A 404 -13.53 -19.19 -13.49
CA TYR A 404 -12.18 -18.82 -13.12
C TYR A 404 -12.23 -18.12 -11.76
N GLU A 405 -11.45 -18.65 -10.82
CA GLU A 405 -11.16 -17.97 -9.57
C GLU A 405 -9.68 -17.62 -9.61
N ASP A 406 -9.42 -16.31 -9.60
CA ASP A 406 -8.05 -15.81 -9.52
C ASP A 406 -7.48 -16.10 -8.12
N ALA A 407 -6.19 -16.42 -8.04
CA ALA A 407 -5.54 -16.67 -6.75
C ALA A 407 -5.61 -15.45 -5.81
N LEU A 408 -5.58 -14.24 -6.38
CA LEU A 408 -5.55 -12.99 -5.64
C LEU A 408 -6.94 -12.41 -5.41
N TYR A 409 -7.70 -12.25 -6.50
CA TYR A 409 -9.00 -11.57 -6.46
C TYR A 409 -10.19 -12.52 -6.37
N GLY A 410 -9.97 -13.85 -6.39
CA GLY A 410 -11.04 -14.84 -6.39
C GLY A 410 -12.02 -14.61 -7.54
N ALA A 411 -13.32 -14.67 -7.23
CA ALA A 411 -14.41 -14.40 -8.18
C ALA A 411 -14.61 -12.89 -8.48
N ALA A 412 -14.01 -11.98 -7.69
CA ALA A 412 -14.25 -10.55 -7.82
C ALA A 412 -13.72 -9.98 -9.14
N MET A 413 -12.69 -10.58 -9.73
CA MET A 413 -12.13 -10.17 -11.01
C MET A 413 -13.13 -10.36 -12.16
N ALA A 414 -13.74 -11.55 -12.26
CA ALA A 414 -14.77 -11.84 -13.27
C ALA A 414 -16.05 -11.01 -13.03
N ALA A 415 -16.46 -10.83 -11.77
CA ALA A 415 -17.60 -9.98 -11.41
C ALA A 415 -17.36 -8.52 -11.82
N THR A 416 -16.15 -8.00 -11.58
CA THR A 416 -15.73 -6.66 -11.98
C THR A 416 -15.74 -6.50 -13.49
N TRP A 417 -15.20 -7.46 -14.25
CA TRP A 417 -15.26 -7.44 -15.72
C TRP A 417 -16.70 -7.42 -16.25
N GLY A 418 -17.57 -8.26 -15.68
CA GLY A 418 -18.99 -8.28 -16.03
C GLY A 418 -19.68 -6.95 -15.74
N TRP A 419 -19.38 -6.33 -14.60
CA TRP A 419 -19.89 -5.01 -14.24
C TRP A 419 -19.42 -3.92 -15.21
N LEU A 420 -18.12 -3.91 -15.56
CA LEU A 420 -17.56 -2.94 -16.50
C LEU A 420 -18.24 -3.02 -17.87
N ASN A 421 -18.47 -4.23 -18.39
CA ASN A 421 -19.17 -4.44 -19.66
C ASN A 421 -20.65 -4.02 -19.63
N ALA A 422 -21.27 -3.99 -18.46
CA ALA A 422 -22.64 -3.53 -18.27
C ALA A 422 -22.77 -2.00 -18.16
N HIS A 423 -21.66 -1.27 -17.96
CA HIS A 423 -21.65 0.18 -17.75
C HIS A 423 -20.85 0.98 -18.82
N PRO A 424 -21.01 0.72 -20.13
CA PRO A 424 -20.34 1.51 -21.16
C PRO A 424 -21.00 2.88 -21.32
N THR A 425 -20.18 3.91 -21.37
CA THR A 425 -20.53 5.26 -21.80
C THR A 425 -20.25 5.41 -23.29
N LYS A 426 -21.25 5.87 -24.05
CA LYS A 426 -21.15 6.08 -25.51
C LYS A 426 -21.16 7.56 -25.81
N VAL A 427 -20.05 8.07 -26.35
CA VAL A 427 -19.92 9.47 -26.76
C VAL A 427 -19.66 9.52 -28.26
N VAL A 428 -20.33 10.44 -28.95
CA VAL A 428 -20.06 10.74 -30.36
C VAL A 428 -19.20 11.99 -30.43
N ARG A 429 -17.98 11.88 -30.94
CA ARG A 429 -17.10 13.02 -31.18
C ARG A 429 -17.02 13.33 -32.67
N GLU A 430 -16.94 14.61 -32.99
CA GLU A 430 -16.72 15.09 -34.36
C GLU A 430 -15.23 15.44 -34.50
N GLU A 431 -14.51 14.63 -35.25
CA GLU A 431 -13.08 14.78 -35.48
C GLU A 431 -12.86 15.46 -36.84
N ILE A 432 -12.18 16.60 -36.85
CA ILE A 432 -11.86 17.32 -38.08
C ILE A 432 -10.60 16.68 -38.65
N VAL A 433 -10.74 15.93 -39.74
CA VAL A 433 -9.57 15.36 -40.43
C VAL A 433 -8.86 16.51 -41.16
N PRO A 434 -7.58 16.81 -40.84
CA PRO A 434 -6.82 17.82 -41.54
C PRO A 434 -6.75 17.46 -43.03
N ALA A 435 -6.89 18.47 -43.88
CA ALA A 435 -6.83 18.26 -45.32
C ALA A 435 -5.41 17.95 -45.79
N GLU A 436 -5.16 16.75 -46.32
CA GLU A 436 -4.00 16.50 -47.16
C GLU A 436 -4.26 17.06 -48.58
N GLY A 437 -3.58 18.16 -48.93
CA GLY A 437 -3.63 18.79 -50.25
C GLY A 437 -4.85 19.68 -50.51
N LYS A 438 -5.23 19.88 -51.79
CA LYS A 438 -6.30 20.80 -52.25
C LYS A 438 -7.75 20.33 -51.94
N LYS A 439 -8.01 19.61 -50.85
CA LYS A 439 -9.38 19.18 -50.46
C LYS A 439 -9.83 19.87 -49.17
N LYS A 440 -11.14 20.08 -49.01
CA LYS A 440 -11.71 20.68 -47.79
C LYS A 440 -11.64 19.71 -46.61
N ALA A 441 -11.43 20.23 -45.39
CA ALA A 441 -11.48 19.45 -44.15
C ALA A 441 -12.82 18.69 -44.05
N LYS A 442 -12.76 17.39 -43.73
CA LYS A 442 -13.95 16.55 -43.55
C LYS A 442 -14.13 16.24 -42.07
N THR A 443 -15.35 16.44 -41.57
CA THR A 443 -15.73 16.06 -40.21
C THR A 443 -16.09 14.57 -40.20
N ARG A 444 -15.35 13.76 -39.44
CA ARG A 444 -15.63 12.34 -39.20
C ARG A 444 -16.29 12.19 -37.83
N LYS A 445 -17.48 11.60 -37.80
CA LYS A 445 -18.11 11.19 -36.53
C LYS A 445 -17.44 9.91 -36.05
N VAL A 446 -16.72 9.98 -34.94
CA VAL A 446 -16.13 8.82 -34.27
C VAL A 446 -17.00 8.49 -33.06
N LYS A 447 -17.54 7.27 -33.05
CA LYS A 447 -18.22 6.73 -31.88
C LYS A 447 -17.16 6.18 -30.95
N GLU A 448 -17.09 6.69 -29.74
CA GLU A 448 -16.18 6.23 -28.70
C GLU A 448 -17.01 5.56 -27.60
N GLU A 449 -16.65 4.33 -27.27
CA GLU A 449 -17.26 3.53 -26.20
C GLU A 449 -16.19 3.28 -25.14
N PHE A 450 -16.48 3.66 -23.90
CA PHE A 450 -15.54 3.56 -22.78
C PHE A 450 -16.32 3.47 -21.46
N VAL A 451 -15.67 2.98 -20.41
CA VAL A 451 -16.17 3.06 -19.03
C VAL A 451 -15.57 4.31 -18.38
N GLU A 452 -16.40 5.13 -17.75
CA GLU A 452 -15.94 6.32 -17.03
C GLU A 452 -15.44 5.92 -15.63
N MET A 453 -14.14 6.07 -15.42
CA MET A 453 -13.42 5.69 -14.20
C MET A 453 -12.99 6.92 -13.38
N GLY A 454 -13.49 8.11 -13.70
CA GLY A 454 -13.35 9.31 -12.87
C GLY A 454 -14.00 9.12 -11.49
N VAL A 455 -13.44 9.75 -10.46
CA VAL A 455 -13.77 9.45 -9.05
C VAL A 455 -15.27 9.60 -8.75
N LEU A 456 -15.88 10.74 -9.10
CA LEU A 456 -17.32 10.96 -8.81
C LEU A 456 -18.22 10.08 -9.68
N ALA A 457 -17.85 9.90 -10.96
CA ALA A 457 -18.64 9.11 -11.89
C ALA A 457 -18.65 7.63 -11.47
N LEU A 458 -17.50 7.07 -11.14
CA LEU A 458 -17.36 5.70 -10.68
C LEU A 458 -18.08 5.49 -9.33
N ARG A 459 -17.88 6.38 -8.35
CA ARG A 459 -18.59 6.28 -7.06
C ARG A 459 -20.10 6.40 -7.21
N GLY A 460 -20.57 7.30 -8.08
CA GLY A 460 -21.99 7.44 -8.40
C GLY A 460 -22.57 6.16 -9.01
N ALA A 461 -21.86 5.54 -9.97
CA ALA A 461 -22.27 4.28 -10.57
C ALA A 461 -22.26 3.12 -9.55
N LEU A 462 -21.24 3.05 -8.70
CA LEU A 462 -21.12 2.02 -7.66
C LEU A 462 -22.17 2.16 -6.55
N ALA A 463 -22.65 3.38 -6.26
CA ALA A 463 -23.70 3.59 -5.27
C ALA A 463 -25.04 2.96 -5.68
N GLY A 464 -25.30 2.83 -6.99
CA GLY A 464 -26.49 2.16 -7.54
C GLY A 464 -26.33 0.66 -7.78
N THR A 465 -25.18 0.07 -7.43
CA THR A 465 -24.90 -1.35 -7.67
C THR A 465 -25.39 -2.23 -6.51
N GLU A 466 -26.26 -3.20 -6.78
CA GLU A 466 -26.87 -4.07 -5.76
C GLU A 466 -25.85 -4.93 -5.01
N ASP A 467 -24.92 -5.58 -5.72
CA ASP A 467 -23.90 -6.44 -5.11
C ASP A 467 -22.49 -5.85 -5.24
N ARG A 468 -22.26 -4.73 -4.57
CA ARG A 468 -20.93 -4.10 -4.51
C ARG A 468 -19.90 -5.00 -3.82
N ALA A 469 -20.32 -5.87 -2.91
CA ALA A 469 -19.43 -6.76 -2.16
C ALA A 469 -18.79 -7.81 -3.07
N ALA A 470 -19.49 -8.29 -4.11
CA ALA A 470 -18.92 -9.21 -5.09
C ALA A 470 -17.84 -8.58 -5.99
N LEU A 471 -17.78 -7.25 -6.08
CA LEU A 471 -16.81 -6.56 -6.94
C LEU A 471 -15.47 -6.29 -6.24
N VAL A 472 -15.42 -6.37 -4.91
CA VAL A 472 -14.21 -6.06 -4.14
C VAL A 472 -13.47 -7.33 -3.72
N MET A 473 -12.19 -7.19 -3.39
CA MET A 473 -11.40 -8.31 -2.89
C MET A 473 -12.07 -8.97 -1.68
N PRO A 474 -12.15 -10.32 -1.61
CA PRO A 474 -12.69 -11.02 -0.45
C PRO A 474 -11.95 -10.63 0.83
N ALA A 475 -12.69 -10.06 1.78
CA ALA A 475 -12.08 -9.60 3.02
C ALA A 475 -11.85 -10.77 3.99
N ARG A 476 -10.57 -11.03 4.31
CA ARG A 476 -10.17 -12.01 5.31
C ARG A 476 -10.64 -11.58 6.70
N LYS A 477 -11.07 -12.55 7.51
CA LYS A 477 -11.55 -12.31 8.88
C LYS A 477 -10.58 -12.88 9.88
N ALA A 478 -10.45 -12.21 11.03
CA ALA A 478 -9.70 -12.77 12.13
C ALA A 478 -10.53 -13.88 12.81
N PRO A 479 -9.90 -14.94 13.33
CA PRO A 479 -10.60 -15.86 14.22
C PRO A 479 -10.98 -15.14 15.52
N VAL A 480 -11.92 -15.70 16.26
CA VAL A 480 -12.30 -15.16 17.56
C VAL A 480 -11.12 -15.24 18.52
N LEU A 481 -10.67 -14.08 19.00
CA LEU A 481 -9.65 -14.00 20.06
C LEU A 481 -10.29 -14.39 21.39
N MET A 482 -10.04 -15.63 21.83
CA MET A 482 -10.57 -16.18 23.08
C MET A 482 -9.76 -15.71 24.29
N PRO A 483 -10.37 -15.66 25.50
CA PRO A 483 -9.68 -15.32 26.74
C PRO A 483 -8.39 -16.12 26.97
N ALA A 484 -8.45 -17.44 26.78
CA ALA A 484 -7.30 -18.32 26.92
C ALA A 484 -6.16 -18.01 25.93
N HIS A 485 -6.48 -17.48 24.74
CA HIS A 485 -5.44 -17.04 23.80
C HIS A 485 -4.76 -15.77 24.31
N VAL A 486 -5.52 -14.84 24.90
CA VAL A 486 -4.95 -13.62 25.51
C VAL A 486 -4.00 -13.99 26.65
N ASP A 487 -4.38 -14.94 27.50
CA ASP A 487 -3.53 -15.41 28.61
C ASP A 487 -2.19 -15.97 28.07
N LEU A 488 -2.24 -16.88 27.08
CA LEU A 488 -1.05 -17.43 26.43
C LEU A 488 -0.21 -16.37 25.71
N LEU A 489 -0.85 -15.39 25.08
CA LEU A 489 -0.15 -14.30 24.42
C LEU A 489 0.57 -13.41 25.45
N SER A 490 -0.10 -13.08 26.56
CA SER A 490 0.41 -12.23 27.63
C SER A 490 1.61 -12.82 28.38
N GLN A 491 1.76 -14.14 28.39
CA GLN A 491 2.94 -14.84 28.90
C GLN A 491 4.14 -14.61 27.96
N THR A 492 4.90 -13.57 28.24
CA THR A 492 6.03 -13.13 27.39
C THR A 492 7.36 -13.85 27.70
N SER A 493 7.57 -14.28 28.95
CA SER A 493 8.74 -15.07 29.36
C SER A 493 8.44 -15.94 30.61
N PRO A 494 8.78 -17.23 30.63
CA PRO A 494 9.17 -18.02 29.46
C PRO A 494 7.98 -18.16 28.50
N GLU A 495 8.26 -18.24 27.19
CA GLU A 495 7.21 -18.43 26.19
C GLU A 495 6.44 -19.75 26.45
N PRO A 496 5.10 -19.77 26.36
CA PRO A 496 4.34 -20.99 26.61
C PRO A 496 4.65 -22.06 25.56
N ALA A 497 4.59 -23.33 25.98
CA ALA A 497 4.83 -24.48 25.10
C ALA A 497 3.87 -24.55 23.89
N VAL A 498 2.66 -24.01 24.05
CA VAL A 498 1.70 -23.81 22.96
C VAL A 498 1.45 -22.32 22.83
N ASN A 499 1.83 -21.76 21.68
CA ASN A 499 1.75 -20.34 21.42
C ASN A 499 0.78 -20.07 20.25
N PRO A 500 -0.30 -19.31 20.46
CA PRO A 500 -1.15 -18.86 19.37
C PRO A 500 -0.34 -18.04 18.34
N ASP A 501 -0.46 -18.39 17.06
CA ASP A 501 0.20 -17.65 16.00
C ASP A 501 -0.48 -16.28 15.83
N ALA A 502 0.27 -15.21 16.15
CA ALA A 502 -0.23 -13.84 16.03
C ALA A 502 -0.60 -13.49 14.58
N SER A 503 0.07 -14.06 13.58
CA SER A 503 -0.18 -13.75 12.16
C SER A 503 -1.62 -14.04 11.74
N VAL A 504 -2.24 -15.07 12.32
CA VAL A 504 -3.64 -15.47 12.05
C VAL A 504 -4.63 -14.37 12.48
N TYR A 505 -4.33 -13.63 13.54
CA TYR A 505 -5.16 -12.51 14.00
C TYR A 505 -4.93 -11.23 13.19
N LEU A 506 -3.80 -11.13 12.48
CA LEU A 506 -3.46 -9.96 11.67
C LEU A 506 -3.96 -10.11 10.24
N HIS A 507 -3.83 -11.30 9.66
CA HIS A 507 -4.06 -11.58 8.24
C HIS A 507 -5.21 -12.57 7.97
N GLY A 508 -5.73 -13.22 9.01
CA GLY A 508 -6.74 -14.28 8.91
C GLY A 508 -6.12 -15.69 8.74
N PRO A 509 -6.91 -16.76 8.96
CA PRO A 509 -6.43 -18.16 8.89
C PRO A 509 -6.17 -18.64 7.46
N GLU A 510 -6.71 -17.95 6.48
CA GLU A 510 -6.49 -18.19 5.04
C GLU A 510 -5.17 -17.59 4.55
N ALA A 511 -4.45 -16.86 5.42
CA ALA A 511 -3.16 -16.27 5.08
C ALA A 511 -2.08 -17.36 4.93
N GLY A 512 -1.17 -17.15 3.98
CA GLY A 512 -0.04 -18.02 3.74
C GLY A 512 1.02 -17.96 4.83
N ALA A 513 2.00 -18.87 4.74
CA ALA A 513 3.18 -18.84 5.59
C ALA A 513 3.91 -17.48 5.46
N PRO A 514 4.50 -16.96 6.55
CA PRO A 514 5.21 -15.69 6.52
C PRO A 514 6.37 -15.71 5.51
N ASP A 515 6.63 -14.56 4.89
CA ASP A 515 7.77 -14.36 3.99
C ASP A 515 9.09 -14.64 4.71
N VAL A 516 10.07 -15.14 3.96
CA VAL A 516 11.46 -15.31 4.39
C VAL A 516 12.32 -14.19 3.80
N GLN A 517 13.36 -13.78 4.55
CA GLN A 517 14.31 -12.76 4.11
C GLN A 517 15.51 -13.42 3.44
N VAL A 518 15.82 -13.01 2.22
CA VAL A 518 16.93 -13.51 1.41
C VAL A 518 17.95 -12.40 1.21
N VAL A 519 19.22 -12.73 1.44
CA VAL A 519 20.35 -11.82 1.21
C VAL A 519 21.34 -12.53 0.31
N TRP A 520 21.77 -11.86 -0.75
CA TRP A 520 22.83 -12.35 -1.63
C TRP A 520 24.15 -11.75 -1.21
N ARG A 521 25.17 -12.60 -1.08
CA ARG A 521 26.50 -12.22 -0.62
C ARG A 521 27.56 -12.77 -1.56
N ALA A 522 28.37 -11.88 -2.11
CA ALA A 522 29.45 -12.24 -3.03
C ALA A 522 30.68 -12.81 -2.31
N ASP A 523 30.81 -12.57 -1.01
CA ASP A 523 31.90 -13.07 -0.16
C ASP A 523 31.69 -14.51 0.31
N LEU A 524 30.48 -15.06 0.14
CA LEU A 524 30.22 -16.49 0.35
C LEU A 524 30.67 -17.26 -0.88
N GLY A 525 31.86 -17.86 -0.81
CA GLY A 525 32.38 -18.78 -1.83
C GLY A 525 31.65 -20.13 -1.84
N GLU A 526 32.08 -21.06 -2.70
CA GLU A 526 31.50 -22.40 -2.79
C GLU A 526 31.72 -23.27 -1.53
N ASP A 527 32.80 -22.99 -0.77
CA ASP A 527 33.10 -23.67 0.49
C ASP A 527 32.24 -23.10 1.64
N THR A 528 31.37 -23.95 2.19
CA THR A 528 30.42 -23.60 3.25
C THR A 528 31.04 -23.55 4.64
N THR A 529 32.24 -24.09 4.82
CA THR A 529 32.87 -24.31 6.14
C THR A 529 33.14 -23.00 6.90
N GLY A 530 33.31 -21.88 6.19
CA GLY A 530 33.60 -20.56 6.76
C GLY A 530 32.44 -19.56 6.78
N TRP A 531 31.28 -19.90 6.21
CA TRP A 531 30.20 -18.94 5.99
C TRP A 531 29.71 -18.26 7.28
N LEU A 532 29.53 -19.01 8.37
CA LEU A 532 29.04 -18.47 9.63
C LEU A 532 29.98 -17.40 10.19
N GLY A 533 31.30 -17.64 10.16
CA GLY A 533 32.29 -16.68 10.62
C GLY A 533 32.32 -15.41 9.75
N MET A 534 32.23 -15.55 8.43
CA MET A 534 32.19 -14.41 7.51
C MET A 534 30.96 -13.54 7.72
N VAL A 535 29.78 -14.16 7.84
CA VAL A 535 28.52 -13.42 8.07
C VAL A 535 28.49 -12.80 9.46
N ALA A 536 29.08 -13.44 10.48
CA ALA A 536 29.18 -12.85 11.82
C ALA A 536 30.01 -11.56 11.85
N MET A 537 31.04 -11.44 11.01
CA MET A 537 31.87 -10.22 10.91
C MET A 537 31.11 -9.04 10.32
N CYS A 538 30.15 -9.29 9.43
CA CYS A 538 29.30 -8.27 8.84
C CYS A 538 27.87 -8.82 8.72
N PRO A 539 27.05 -8.78 9.79
CA PRO A 539 25.72 -9.37 9.79
C PRO A 539 24.82 -8.77 8.69
N PRO A 540 23.88 -9.57 8.13
CA PRO A 540 22.95 -9.07 7.13
C PRO A 540 22.13 -7.91 7.70
N SER A 541 22.10 -6.82 6.95
CA SER A 541 21.27 -5.67 7.23
C SER A 541 19.89 -5.84 6.60
N ALA A 542 18.95 -5.07 7.12
CA ALA A 542 17.57 -5.11 6.67
C ALA A 542 17.41 -4.43 5.28
N ALA A 543 18.30 -3.47 4.95
CA ALA A 543 18.29 -2.72 3.70
C ALA A 543 18.73 -3.53 2.47
N GLU A 544 19.48 -4.61 2.66
CA GLU A 544 19.93 -5.52 1.59
C GLU A 544 19.09 -6.79 1.47
N ALA A 545 18.14 -7.00 2.38
CA ALA A 545 17.27 -8.16 2.42
C ALA A 545 16.08 -8.03 1.46
N LEU A 546 15.73 -9.13 0.81
CA LEU A 546 14.53 -9.28 -0.01
C LEU A 546 13.56 -10.24 0.66
N ALA A 547 12.32 -9.80 0.86
CA ALA A 547 11.26 -10.66 1.36
C ALA A 547 10.60 -11.45 0.23
N VAL A 548 10.57 -12.78 0.36
CA VAL A 548 9.99 -13.70 -0.63
C VAL A 548 9.13 -14.75 0.05
N PRO A 549 8.09 -15.28 -0.61
CA PRO A 549 7.33 -16.39 -0.07
C PRO A 549 8.22 -17.62 0.05
N ILE A 550 8.05 -18.38 1.12
CA ILE A 550 8.89 -19.56 1.35
C ILE A 550 8.75 -20.62 0.26
N GLY A 551 7.57 -20.77 -0.35
CA GLY A 551 7.36 -21.72 -1.45
C GLY A 551 8.11 -21.27 -2.71
N ALA A 552 7.98 -20.00 -3.09
CA ALA A 552 8.77 -19.42 -4.19
C ALA A 552 10.29 -19.57 -3.98
N LEU A 553 10.78 -19.33 -2.75
CA LEU A 553 12.18 -19.54 -2.42
C LEU A 553 12.59 -21.01 -2.59
N ARG A 554 11.76 -21.95 -2.14
CA ARG A 554 12.02 -23.40 -2.30
C ARG A 554 12.09 -23.81 -3.76
N CYS A 555 11.18 -23.33 -4.61
CA CYS A 555 11.21 -23.60 -6.05
C CYS A 555 12.50 -23.05 -6.70
N TRP A 556 12.89 -21.83 -6.32
CA TRP A 556 14.13 -21.22 -6.82
C TRP A 556 15.38 -21.98 -6.37
N LEU A 557 15.42 -22.39 -5.10
CA LEU A 557 16.55 -23.13 -4.53
C LEU A 557 16.65 -24.57 -5.06
N ALA A 558 15.54 -25.15 -5.52
CA ALA A 558 15.47 -26.46 -6.18
C ALA A 558 15.72 -26.40 -7.70
N GLU A 559 16.05 -25.22 -8.25
CA GLU A 559 16.29 -24.98 -9.69
C GLU A 559 15.13 -25.41 -10.62
N GLU A 560 13.89 -25.40 -10.13
CA GLU A 560 12.73 -25.68 -10.99
C GLU A 560 12.53 -24.54 -12.01
N GLU A 561 12.43 -24.89 -13.30
CA GLU A 561 12.16 -23.92 -14.36
C GLU A 561 10.82 -23.21 -14.12
N GLY A 562 10.87 -21.87 -14.12
CA GLY A 562 9.67 -21.03 -14.08
C GLY A 562 9.23 -20.55 -12.71
N GLY A 563 10.09 -20.68 -11.68
CA GLY A 563 10.01 -20.09 -10.33
C GLY A 563 8.68 -19.40 -10.00
N GLY A 564 7.92 -19.98 -9.07
CA GLY A 564 6.49 -19.75 -8.78
C GLY A 564 5.88 -18.38 -9.11
N ASP A 565 4.58 -18.37 -9.41
CA ASP A 565 3.84 -17.14 -9.72
C ASP A 565 3.68 -16.27 -8.46
N VAL A 566 4.57 -15.28 -8.30
CA VAL A 566 4.60 -14.43 -7.10
C VAL A 566 3.81 -13.12 -7.33
N CYS A 567 2.92 -12.83 -6.39
CA CYS A 567 2.20 -11.56 -6.24
C CYS A 567 2.84 -10.68 -5.16
N ASP A 568 2.54 -9.37 -5.16
CA ASP A 568 3.12 -8.40 -4.21
C ASP A 568 2.28 -8.17 -2.94
N ILE A 569 1.35 -9.07 -2.61
CA ILE A 569 0.54 -9.00 -1.38
C ILE A 569 1.16 -9.85 -0.27
N GLU A 570 1.24 -9.28 0.94
CA GLU A 570 1.77 -9.99 2.12
C GLU A 570 0.77 -11.01 2.67
N GLY A 571 1.28 -12.13 3.18
CA GLY A 571 0.44 -13.17 3.79
C GLY A 571 -0.45 -13.90 2.80
N GLU A 572 -0.14 -13.93 1.50
CA GLU A 572 -0.87 -14.76 0.53
C GLU A 572 -0.44 -16.23 0.61
N ALA A 573 -1.42 -17.14 0.55
CA ALA A 573 -1.17 -18.57 0.56
C ALA A 573 -0.48 -19.02 -0.73
N ASP A 574 0.78 -19.43 -0.61
CA ASP A 574 1.49 -20.10 -1.68
C ASP A 574 0.81 -21.45 -1.96
N GLN A 575 0.66 -21.83 -3.24
CA GLN A 575 0.24 -23.20 -3.53
C GLN A 575 1.30 -24.15 -2.97
N PRO A 576 0.92 -25.26 -2.32
CA PRO A 576 1.89 -26.19 -1.74
C PRO A 576 2.66 -26.89 -2.86
N VAL A 577 3.78 -26.31 -3.27
CA VAL A 577 4.73 -26.97 -4.17
C VAL A 577 5.51 -27.98 -3.34
N ARG A 578 5.24 -29.27 -3.58
CA ARG A 578 6.07 -30.36 -3.07
C ARG A 578 7.33 -30.47 -3.93
N THR A 579 8.29 -29.59 -3.71
CA THR A 579 9.63 -29.71 -4.29
C THR A 579 10.35 -30.89 -3.64
N LYS A 580 10.80 -31.85 -4.45
CA LYS A 580 11.65 -32.98 -4.04
C LYS A 580 12.99 -32.85 -4.77
N GLY A 581 14.09 -32.61 -4.05
CA GLY A 581 15.42 -32.55 -4.64
C GLY A 581 16.51 -32.06 -3.69
N ASP A 582 17.74 -32.11 -4.17
CA ASP A 582 18.90 -31.43 -3.56
C ASP A 582 18.78 -29.92 -3.80
N MET A 583 19.29 -29.13 -2.85
CA MET A 583 19.15 -27.68 -2.85
C MET A 583 20.52 -27.01 -2.97
N ARG A 584 20.57 -25.82 -3.59
CA ARG A 584 21.74 -24.95 -3.42
C ARG A 584 22.02 -24.73 -1.93
N PRO A 585 23.28 -24.82 -1.46
CA PRO A 585 23.60 -24.61 -0.06
C PRO A 585 23.24 -23.17 0.35
N VAL A 586 22.61 -23.01 1.51
CA VAL A 586 22.27 -21.69 2.07
C VAL A 586 22.65 -21.63 3.54
N LEU A 587 23.05 -20.45 4.01
CA LEU A 587 23.19 -20.17 5.43
C LEU A 587 21.85 -19.68 5.99
N GLN A 588 21.23 -20.44 6.89
CA GLN A 588 20.11 -19.99 7.67
C GLN A 588 20.62 -19.11 8.82
N TRP A 589 20.56 -17.79 8.63
CA TRP A 589 21.01 -16.83 9.64
C TRP A 589 19.93 -16.56 10.70
N ARG A 590 20.21 -16.91 11.96
CA ARG A 590 19.36 -16.61 13.14
C ARG A 590 20.11 -15.84 14.24
N GLY A 591 21.31 -15.36 13.93
CA GLY A 591 22.27 -14.84 14.91
C GLY A 591 23.47 -15.76 15.04
N VAL A 592 24.52 -15.30 15.71
CA VAL A 592 25.81 -16.02 15.74
C VAL A 592 25.69 -17.43 16.33
N GLU A 593 24.82 -17.62 17.31
CA GLU A 593 24.69 -18.87 18.08
C GLU A 593 23.74 -19.90 17.44
N ASP A 594 22.70 -19.43 16.73
CA ASP A 594 21.60 -20.28 16.23
C ASP A 594 21.61 -20.49 14.70
N SER A 595 22.67 -20.04 14.02
CA SER A 595 22.77 -20.15 12.55
C SER A 595 23.28 -21.51 12.10
N LYS A 596 22.71 -22.06 11.02
CA LYS A 596 23.13 -23.33 10.43
C LYS A 596 23.19 -23.29 8.92
N VAL A 597 24.08 -24.06 8.32
CA VAL A 597 24.11 -24.28 6.87
C VAL A 597 23.09 -25.37 6.53
N ALA A 598 22.15 -25.08 5.65
CA ALA A 598 21.13 -26.00 5.19
C ALA A 598 21.41 -26.41 3.74
N ALA A 599 21.31 -27.72 3.46
CA ALA A 599 21.51 -28.31 2.14
C ALA A 599 20.32 -29.17 1.67
N SER A 600 19.18 -29.11 2.38
CA SER A 600 17.98 -29.92 2.08
C SER A 600 16.71 -29.08 2.14
N VAL A 601 15.76 -29.38 1.25
CA VAL A 601 14.46 -28.69 1.10
C VAL A 601 13.47 -29.07 2.21
N LYS A 602 13.73 -30.13 2.98
CA LYS A 602 12.86 -30.55 4.10
C LYS A 602 13.06 -29.66 5.33
N PRO A 603 11.98 -29.30 6.06
CA PRO A 603 12.13 -28.69 7.37
C PRO A 603 12.71 -29.71 8.36
N GLU A 604 13.69 -29.29 9.15
CA GLU A 604 13.90 -29.81 10.51
C GLU A 604 13.05 -29.01 11.49
#